data_AF-A0A816H7I1-F1
#
_entry.id   AF-A0A816H7I1-F1
#
_cell.length_a   1.000
_cell.length_b   1.000
_cell.length_c   1.000
_cell.angle_alpha   90.00
_cell.angle_beta   90.00
_cell.angle_gamma   90.00
#
_symmetry.space_group_name_H-M   'P 1'
#
loop_
_entity.id
_entity.type
_entity.pdbx_description
1 polymer ?
#
loop_
_entity_poly.entity_id
_entity_poly.type
_entity_poly.pdbx_seq_one_letter_code
_entity_poly.pdbx_strand_id
1 'polypeptide(L)'
;MKARPTTVGTKIRTQANALVEKLMACQPHYVRCIKPNENQTPGEWNSSSVIEQVKYLGLVANIEVRKAGFVYRREFAKFLTRYAILTKQTWPKWNGSVTDGVMHIVDAMHLDRREVQLGNTKVFIKSPESLHLLEDMRLRKFDNYARIIQKAMKRFCAVRVYQRQREQATDILYGRKERNARSLDRDYVGDYCNLHQRPDLQRLIPRNEKTDFSSYLYKYDRRFRRQGRYFVSTNQALYIIDEECIKVGSGAGGKGGSAAAAQKGRQQQSQEGYMLEYKVKRRIPLENINEIKMSEYRDNFFLLCVNNDYATLLELSSKTEAVSIISKNYAKKTNRALPITFGQG
;
A
#
# COMPACT_ATOMS: atom_id res chain seq x y z
N MET A 1 69.70 56.21 18.03
CA MET A 1 68.40 56.61 17.42
C MET A 1 67.30 55.72 18.01
N LYS A 2 66.30 56.29 18.71
CA LYS A 2 65.15 55.50 19.18
C LYS A 2 64.34 55.03 17.98
N ALA A 3 64.07 53.71 17.89
CA ALA A 3 63.24 53.13 16.84
C ALA A 3 61.87 53.82 16.83
N ARG A 4 61.39 54.22 15.64
CA ARG A 4 60.08 54.85 15.51
C ARG A 4 59.01 53.90 16.06
N PRO A 5 58.09 54.37 16.91
CA PRO A 5 57.05 53.52 17.46
C PRO A 5 56.17 52.98 16.32
N THR A 6 55.96 51.67 16.30
CA THR A 6 55.11 51.00 15.31
C THR A 6 53.66 51.42 15.49
N THR A 7 53.02 51.86 14.41
CA THR A 7 51.59 52.22 14.38
C THR A 7 50.70 50.98 14.55
N VAL A 8 49.46 51.17 14.97
CA VAL A 8 48.47 50.06 15.06
C VAL A 8 48.30 49.36 13.71
N GLY A 9 48.26 50.12 12.60
CA GLY A 9 48.16 49.55 11.26
C GLY A 9 49.34 48.65 10.88
N THR A 10 50.56 49.02 11.27
CA THR A 10 51.74 48.15 11.03
C THR A 10 51.67 46.87 11.85
N LYS A 11 51.20 46.92 13.10
CA LYS A 11 51.00 45.73 13.93
C LYS A 11 49.94 44.78 13.36
N ILE A 12 48.77 45.30 12.95
CA ILE A 12 47.70 44.50 12.35
C ILE A 12 48.18 43.81 11.07
N ARG A 13 48.89 44.54 10.20
CA ARG A 13 49.43 43.98 8.96
C ARG A 13 50.41 42.84 9.24
N THR A 14 51.34 43.03 10.17
CA THR A 14 52.31 41.99 10.53
C THR A 14 51.63 40.75 11.12
N GLN A 15 50.63 40.94 11.99
CA GLN A 15 49.86 39.84 12.57
C GLN A 15 49.03 39.09 11.52
N ALA A 16 48.40 39.80 10.58
CA ALA A 16 47.62 39.20 9.50
C ALA A 16 48.51 38.35 8.57
N ASN A 17 49.69 38.87 8.19
CA ASN A 17 50.62 38.12 7.36
C ASN A 17 51.11 36.84 8.06
N ALA A 18 51.48 36.93 9.34
CA ALA A 18 51.90 35.77 10.12
C ALA A 18 50.77 34.72 10.27
N LEU A 19 49.51 35.15 10.34
CA LEU A 19 48.35 34.26 10.35
C LEU A 19 48.18 33.55 9.01
N VAL A 20 48.28 34.28 7.89
CA VAL A 20 48.16 33.70 6.55
C VAL A 20 49.25 32.67 6.30
N GLU A 21 50.49 32.95 6.68
CA GLU A 21 51.61 31.99 6.56
C GLU A 21 51.32 30.68 7.30
N LYS A 22 50.80 30.75 8.53
CA LYS A 22 50.40 29.56 9.30
C LYS A 22 49.24 28.80 8.66
N LEU A 23 48.25 29.50 8.10
CA LEU A 23 47.12 28.87 7.42
C LEU A 23 47.56 28.14 6.14
N MET A 24 48.51 28.72 5.40
CA MET A 24 49.06 28.12 4.17
C MET A 24 49.91 26.87 4.44
N ALA A 25 50.46 26.72 5.65
CA ALA A 25 51.21 25.54 6.05
C ALA A 25 50.32 24.32 6.38
N CYS A 26 49.00 24.49 6.44
CA CYS A 26 48.02 23.47 6.83
C CYS A 26 47.02 23.18 5.69
N GLN A 27 46.22 22.11 5.85
CA GLN A 27 45.06 21.88 4.99
C GLN A 27 43.84 22.65 5.54
N PRO A 28 43.34 23.68 4.85
CA PRO A 28 42.27 24.52 5.38
C PRO A 28 40.89 23.87 5.22
N HIS A 29 40.06 24.00 6.25
CA HIS A 29 38.63 23.69 6.20
C HIS A 29 37.83 24.97 6.46
N TYR A 30 36.84 25.25 5.62
CA TYR A 30 36.06 26.49 5.68
C TYR A 30 34.64 26.22 6.17
N VAL A 31 34.22 26.96 7.21
CA VAL A 31 32.83 27.04 7.65
C VAL A 31 32.31 28.44 7.31
N ARG A 32 31.15 28.51 6.66
CA ARG A 32 30.50 29.76 6.25
C ARG A 32 29.19 29.88 7.01
N CYS A 33 29.10 30.85 7.91
CA CYS A 33 27.92 31.07 8.74
C CYS A 33 26.95 32.03 8.05
N ILE A 34 25.65 31.76 8.14
CA ILE A 34 24.56 32.62 7.64
C ILE A 34 23.64 32.94 8.80
N LYS A 35 23.34 34.22 9.01
CA LYS A 35 22.37 34.72 9.99
C LYS A 35 20.97 34.72 9.32
N PRO A 36 20.04 33.83 9.70
CA PRO A 36 18.76 33.69 8.98
C PRO A 36 17.79 34.85 9.21
N ASN A 37 17.89 35.54 10.34
CA ASN A 37 17.07 36.70 10.69
C ASN A 37 17.82 37.63 11.67
N GLU A 38 17.44 38.90 11.72
CA GLU A 38 18.00 39.89 12.64
C GLU A 38 17.56 39.67 14.10
N ASN A 39 16.34 39.18 14.27
CA ASN A 39 15.60 39.09 15.54
C ASN A 39 16.09 37.97 16.49
N GLN A 40 17.03 37.13 16.04
CA GLN A 40 17.56 35.97 16.79
C GLN A 40 16.48 34.94 17.17
N THR A 41 15.42 34.86 16.38
CA THR A 41 14.26 33.99 16.58
C THR A 41 14.42 32.67 15.81
N PRO A 42 14.20 31.51 16.43
CA PRO A 42 14.22 30.24 15.72
C PRO A 42 13.02 30.12 14.77
N GLY A 43 13.24 29.59 13.56
CA GLY A 43 12.18 29.36 12.56
C GLY A 43 11.83 30.56 11.69
N GLU A 44 12.35 31.75 11.99
CA GLU A 44 12.18 32.95 11.16
C GLU A 44 13.26 33.04 10.06
N TRP A 45 12.83 33.34 8.83
CA TRP A 45 13.72 33.39 7.66
C TRP A 45 13.54 34.70 6.88
N ASN A 46 14.62 35.48 6.79
CA ASN A 46 14.68 36.69 5.97
C ASN A 46 15.49 36.43 4.69
N SER A 47 14.78 36.22 3.58
CA SER A 47 15.39 35.91 2.28
C SER A 47 16.30 37.01 1.74
N SER A 48 15.95 38.28 1.89
CA SER A 48 16.74 39.38 1.32
C SER A 48 18.08 39.50 2.02
N SER A 49 18.07 39.49 3.37
CA SER A 49 19.30 39.47 4.16
C SER A 49 20.15 38.25 3.84
N VAL A 50 19.57 37.05 3.75
CA VAL A 50 20.36 35.84 3.43
C VAL A 50 20.96 35.90 2.01
N ILE A 51 20.24 36.40 1.01
CA ILE A 51 20.77 36.54 -0.35
C ILE A 51 21.97 37.49 -0.40
N GLU A 52 21.89 38.61 0.30
CA GLU A 52 23.02 39.53 0.45
C GLU A 52 24.20 38.82 1.14
N GLN A 53 23.91 38.00 2.16
CA GLN A 53 24.93 37.21 2.83
C GLN A 53 25.64 36.21 1.92
N VAL A 54 24.86 35.49 1.11
CA VAL A 54 25.35 34.55 0.10
C VAL A 54 26.27 35.24 -0.91
N LYS A 55 25.94 36.49 -1.30
CA LYS A 55 26.76 37.31 -2.20
C LYS A 55 28.07 37.76 -1.55
N TYR A 56 28.05 38.36 -0.35
CA TYR A 56 29.30 38.83 0.28
C TYR A 56 30.24 37.67 0.65
N LEU A 57 29.70 36.51 1.05
CA LEU A 57 30.50 35.31 1.35
C LEU A 57 31.11 34.69 0.09
N GLY A 58 30.70 35.15 -1.10
CA GLY A 58 31.15 34.63 -2.38
C GLY A 58 30.73 33.17 -2.60
N LEU A 59 29.63 32.70 -2.00
CA LEU A 59 29.24 31.29 -2.09
C LEU A 59 28.91 30.88 -3.53
N VAL A 60 28.26 31.77 -4.28
CA VAL A 60 27.93 31.56 -5.71
C VAL A 60 29.22 31.48 -6.53
N ALA A 61 30.13 32.45 -6.38
CA ALA A 61 31.42 32.45 -7.07
C ALA A 61 32.25 31.20 -6.74
N ASN A 62 32.25 30.75 -5.47
CA ASN A 62 32.91 29.51 -5.07
C ASN A 62 32.34 28.28 -5.78
N ILE A 63 31.02 28.24 -6.00
CA ILE A 63 30.37 27.17 -6.76
C ILE A 63 30.70 27.30 -8.25
N GLU A 64 30.69 28.49 -8.82
CA GLU A 64 31.04 28.75 -10.22
C GLU A 64 32.47 28.32 -10.55
N VAL A 65 33.45 28.67 -9.72
CA VAL A 65 34.84 28.22 -9.86
C VAL A 65 34.92 26.69 -9.83
N ARG A 66 34.13 26.03 -8.97
CA ARG A 66 34.07 24.56 -8.93
C ARG A 66 33.39 23.96 -10.16
N LYS A 67 32.37 24.64 -10.70
CA LYS A 67 31.63 24.24 -11.92
C LYS A 67 32.42 24.48 -13.20
N ALA A 68 33.35 25.43 -13.22
CA ALA A 68 34.19 25.72 -14.38
C ALA A 68 35.11 24.54 -14.76
N GLY A 69 35.38 23.63 -13.82
CA GLY A 69 36.13 22.40 -14.05
C GLY A 69 35.28 21.14 -13.90
N PHE A 70 35.94 20.01 -13.62
CA PHE A 70 35.24 18.77 -13.29
C PHE A 70 34.56 18.87 -11.91
N VAL A 71 33.23 18.96 -11.91
CA VAL A 71 32.41 19.03 -10.69
C VAL A 71 32.59 17.78 -9.82
N TYR A 72 32.74 16.62 -10.44
CA TYR A 72 32.89 15.35 -9.73
C TYR A 72 34.26 14.73 -9.98
N ARG A 73 34.91 14.27 -8.92
CA ARG A 73 36.23 13.59 -8.96
C ARG A 73 36.26 12.48 -7.92
N ARG A 74 36.36 11.22 -8.34
CA ARG A 74 36.46 10.07 -7.42
C ARG A 74 37.38 8.99 -7.97
N GLU A 75 37.99 8.24 -7.06
CA GLU A 75 38.76 7.04 -7.41
C GLU A 75 37.89 6.02 -8.13
N PHE A 76 38.47 5.29 -9.08
CA PHE A 76 37.75 4.32 -9.89
C PHE A 76 37.04 3.26 -9.04
N ALA A 77 37.69 2.74 -8.01
CA ALA A 77 37.10 1.72 -7.14
C ALA A 77 35.85 2.24 -6.41
N LYS A 78 35.91 3.48 -5.89
CA LYS A 78 34.77 4.11 -5.20
C LYS A 78 33.62 4.41 -6.15
N PHE A 79 33.92 4.84 -7.38
CA PHE A 79 32.92 5.06 -8.41
C PHE A 79 32.24 3.74 -8.81
N LEU A 80 33.03 2.71 -9.12
CA LEU A 80 32.53 1.40 -9.51
C LEU A 80 31.63 0.81 -8.43
N THR A 81 32.07 0.77 -7.16
CA THR A 81 31.24 0.24 -6.06
C THR A 81 29.94 1.03 -5.88
N ARG A 82 29.98 2.37 -6.04
CA ARG A 82 28.77 3.21 -5.88
C ARG A 82 27.75 2.97 -6.99
N TYR A 83 28.20 2.85 -8.24
CA TYR A 83 27.34 2.79 -9.42
C TYR A 83 27.23 1.39 -10.04
N ALA A 84 27.85 0.36 -9.45
CA ALA A 84 27.78 -1.02 -9.93
C ALA A 84 26.34 -1.52 -10.11
N ILE A 85 25.40 -1.04 -9.30
CA ILE A 85 23.98 -1.41 -9.36
C ILE A 85 23.27 -0.98 -10.68
N LEU A 86 23.86 -0.05 -11.43
CA LEU A 86 23.24 0.50 -12.63
C LEU A 86 23.14 -0.53 -13.77
N THR A 87 24.13 -1.42 -13.91
CA THR A 87 24.16 -2.45 -14.96
C THR A 87 24.15 -3.86 -14.37
N LYS A 88 23.62 -4.83 -15.14
CA LYS A 88 23.59 -6.24 -14.73
C LYS A 88 24.96 -6.91 -14.80
N GLN A 89 25.89 -6.35 -15.56
CA GLN A 89 27.24 -6.88 -15.71
C GLN A 89 28.14 -6.47 -14.55
N THR A 90 27.96 -5.26 -14.01
CA THR A 90 28.72 -4.76 -12.86
C THR A 90 28.14 -5.19 -11.51
N TRP A 91 26.83 -5.45 -11.45
CA TRP A 91 26.15 -5.94 -10.26
C TRP A 91 25.99 -7.48 -10.28
N PRO A 92 26.21 -8.21 -9.18
CA PRO A 92 26.61 -7.76 -7.84
C PRO A 92 28.12 -7.65 -7.64
N LYS A 93 28.91 -8.22 -8.55
CA LYS A 93 30.37 -8.21 -8.50
C LYS A 93 30.92 -8.02 -9.91
N TRP A 94 31.89 -7.13 -10.05
CA TRP A 94 32.66 -6.96 -11.26
C TRP A 94 33.92 -7.83 -11.20
N ASN A 95 34.21 -8.54 -12.30
CA ASN A 95 35.35 -9.47 -12.38
C ASN A 95 36.51 -8.95 -13.24
N GLY A 96 36.31 -7.84 -13.99
CA GLY A 96 37.33 -7.24 -14.83
C GLY A 96 38.18 -6.21 -14.09
N SER A 97 38.99 -5.47 -14.84
CA SER A 97 39.74 -4.33 -14.28
C SER A 97 38.79 -3.22 -13.83
N VAL A 98 39.18 -2.46 -12.80
CA VAL A 98 38.33 -1.39 -12.26
C VAL A 98 38.07 -0.31 -13.31
N THR A 99 39.07 0.00 -14.15
CA THR A 99 38.96 0.97 -15.25
C THR A 99 37.93 0.54 -16.28
N ASP A 100 37.93 -0.74 -16.68
CA ASP A 100 36.95 -1.26 -17.63
C ASP A 100 35.54 -1.24 -17.05
N GLY A 101 35.41 -1.52 -15.74
CA GLY A 101 34.13 -1.44 -15.05
C GLY A 101 33.56 -0.02 -15.01
N VAL A 102 34.41 0.99 -14.80
CA VAL A 102 34.00 2.40 -14.87
C VAL A 102 33.60 2.76 -16.31
N MET A 103 34.41 2.38 -17.30
CA MET A 103 34.11 2.65 -18.71
C MET A 103 32.80 1.99 -19.15
N HIS A 104 32.56 0.74 -18.75
CA HIS A 104 31.31 0.03 -19.00
C HIS A 104 30.09 0.75 -18.42
N ILE A 105 30.19 1.29 -17.20
CA ILE A 105 29.09 2.07 -16.61
C ILE A 105 28.86 3.36 -17.40
N VAL A 106 29.92 4.07 -17.78
CA VAL A 106 29.83 5.32 -18.55
C VAL A 106 29.14 5.08 -19.90
N ASP A 107 29.56 4.04 -20.62
CA ASP A 107 28.98 3.66 -21.92
C ASP A 107 27.53 3.17 -21.77
N ALA A 108 27.23 2.34 -20.76
CA ALA A 108 25.89 1.80 -20.53
C ALA A 108 24.87 2.86 -20.09
N MET A 109 25.32 3.93 -19.43
CA MET A 109 24.47 5.05 -19.02
C MET A 109 24.38 6.14 -20.11
N HIS A 110 25.01 5.93 -21.27
CA HIS A 110 25.04 6.87 -22.39
C HIS A 110 25.51 8.28 -21.98
N LEU A 111 26.46 8.36 -21.05
CA LEU A 111 27.07 9.63 -20.70
C LEU A 111 27.94 10.10 -21.87
N ASP A 112 27.85 11.38 -22.20
CA ASP A 112 28.68 11.95 -23.25
C ASP A 112 30.16 11.83 -22.85
N ARG A 113 30.97 11.24 -23.73
CA ARG A 113 32.41 11.10 -23.55
C ARG A 113 33.13 12.45 -23.45
N ARG A 114 32.49 13.54 -23.90
CA ARG A 114 33.00 14.91 -23.70
C ARG A 114 32.84 15.40 -22.26
N GLU A 115 31.89 14.83 -21.52
CA GLU A 115 31.60 15.21 -20.14
C GLU A 115 32.33 14.33 -19.12
N VAL A 116 32.79 13.14 -19.53
CA VAL A 116 33.50 12.20 -18.65
C VAL A 116 34.93 12.00 -19.13
N GLN A 117 35.89 12.19 -18.22
CA GLN A 117 37.30 11.92 -18.48
C GLN A 117 37.86 10.94 -17.44
N LEU A 118 38.60 9.95 -17.91
CA LEU A 118 39.35 9.02 -17.06
C LEU A 118 40.78 9.55 -16.88
N GLY A 119 41.20 9.76 -15.63
CA GLY A 119 42.62 10.02 -15.31
C GLY A 119 43.36 8.72 -14.96
N ASN A 120 44.52 8.83 -14.31
CA ASN A 120 45.30 7.63 -13.97
C ASN A 120 44.64 6.77 -12.88
N THR A 121 44.00 7.40 -11.90
CA THR A 121 43.39 6.71 -10.73
C THR A 121 41.95 7.11 -10.45
N LYS A 122 41.44 8.15 -11.14
CA LYS A 122 40.17 8.81 -10.83
C LYS A 122 39.35 9.06 -12.09
N VAL A 123 38.03 9.01 -11.93
CA VAL A 123 37.05 9.46 -12.92
C VAL A 123 36.68 10.91 -12.62
N PHE A 124 36.53 11.69 -13.69
CA PHE A 124 36.20 13.10 -13.67
C PHE A 124 34.93 13.33 -14.49
N ILE A 125 33.92 13.97 -13.90
CA ILE A 125 32.67 14.34 -14.60
C ILE A 125 32.53 15.86 -14.57
N LYS A 126 32.32 16.45 -15.75
CA LYS A 126 32.28 17.89 -15.99
C LYS A 126 30.94 18.49 -15.59
N SER A 127 29.87 17.97 -16.16
CA SER A 127 28.51 18.48 -15.96
C SER A 127 27.91 17.96 -14.63
N PRO A 128 27.27 18.82 -13.83
CA PRO A 128 26.45 18.38 -12.70
C PRO A 128 25.20 17.63 -13.15
N GLU A 129 24.64 17.92 -14.33
CA GLU A 129 23.48 17.23 -14.89
C GLU A 129 23.77 15.74 -15.11
N SER A 130 24.92 15.39 -15.69
CA SER A 130 25.36 14.00 -15.85
C SER A 130 25.52 13.25 -14.52
N LEU A 131 25.97 13.95 -13.46
CA LEU A 131 26.06 13.36 -12.12
C LEU A 131 24.67 13.13 -11.51
N HIS A 132 23.75 14.09 -11.65
CA HIS A 132 22.38 13.94 -11.16
C HIS A 132 21.67 12.79 -11.88
N LEU A 133 21.86 12.65 -13.20
CA LEU A 133 21.33 11.54 -13.97
C LEU A 133 21.78 10.17 -13.39
N LEU A 134 23.07 10.03 -13.07
CA LEU A 134 23.60 8.81 -12.46
C LEU A 134 22.96 8.50 -11.10
N GLU A 135 22.79 9.50 -10.24
CA GLU A 135 22.15 9.34 -8.93
C GLU A 135 20.67 8.99 -9.05
N ASP A 136 19.94 9.64 -9.95
CA ASP A 136 18.52 9.35 -10.20
C ASP A 136 18.32 7.93 -10.74
N MET A 137 19.15 7.51 -11.70
CA MET A 137 19.12 6.14 -12.22
C MET A 137 19.43 5.12 -11.13
N ARG A 138 20.39 5.43 -10.25
CA ARG A 138 20.75 4.58 -9.11
C ARG A 138 19.59 4.46 -8.12
N LEU A 139 18.92 5.56 -7.80
CA LEU A 139 17.76 5.56 -6.91
C LEU A 139 16.62 4.72 -7.49
N ARG A 140 16.31 4.86 -8.78
CA ARG A 140 15.31 4.02 -9.48
C ARG A 140 15.61 2.53 -9.40
N LYS A 141 16.89 2.13 -9.48
CA LYS A 141 17.30 0.72 -9.29
C LYS A 141 17.02 0.25 -7.87
N PHE A 142 17.35 1.03 -6.85
CA PHE A 142 17.03 0.69 -5.47
C PHE A 142 15.53 0.54 -5.24
N ASP A 143 14.71 1.46 -5.78
CA ASP A 143 13.26 1.37 -5.66
C ASP A 143 12.73 0.07 -6.27
N ASN A 144 13.25 -0.35 -7.42
CA ASN A 144 12.86 -1.61 -8.04
C ASN A 144 13.19 -2.82 -7.15
N TYR A 145 14.40 -2.88 -6.58
CA TYR A 145 14.77 -3.96 -5.67
C TYR A 145 13.97 -3.92 -4.37
N ALA A 146 13.74 -2.74 -3.80
CA ALA A 146 12.89 -2.54 -2.64
C ALA A 146 11.46 -3.05 -2.91
N ARG A 147 10.88 -2.76 -4.08
CA ARG A 147 9.56 -3.27 -4.47
C ARG A 147 9.51 -4.79 -4.56
N ILE A 148 10.57 -5.44 -5.05
CA ILE A 148 10.65 -6.92 -5.09
C ILE A 148 10.60 -7.48 -3.66
N ILE A 149 11.43 -6.95 -2.77
CA ILE A 149 11.49 -7.37 -1.36
C ILE A 149 10.14 -7.12 -0.67
N GLN A 150 9.58 -5.92 -0.84
CA GLN A 150 8.28 -5.55 -0.28
C GLN A 150 7.16 -6.44 -0.80
N LYS A 151 7.15 -6.78 -2.10
CA LYS A 151 6.16 -7.69 -2.69
C LYS A 151 6.27 -9.08 -2.08
N ALA A 152 7.47 -9.62 -1.95
CA ALA A 152 7.71 -10.92 -1.33
C ALA A 152 7.24 -10.94 0.14
N MET A 153 7.60 -9.91 0.91
CA MET A 153 7.21 -9.78 2.31
C MET A 153 5.69 -9.63 2.49
N LYS A 154 5.05 -8.77 1.68
CA LYS A 154 3.59 -8.61 1.68
C LYS A 154 2.88 -9.93 1.35
N ARG A 155 3.36 -10.67 0.34
CA ARG A 155 2.84 -12.00 0.00
C ARG A 155 3.01 -12.97 1.17
N PHE A 156 4.19 -13.05 1.77
CA PHE A 156 4.45 -13.93 2.90
C PHE A 156 3.52 -13.64 4.09
N CYS A 157 3.38 -12.36 4.47
CA CYS A 157 2.45 -11.95 5.51
C CYS A 157 0.99 -12.29 5.17
N ALA A 158 0.56 -12.02 3.93
CA ALA A 158 -0.80 -12.34 3.48
C ALA A 158 -1.08 -13.85 3.51
N VAL A 159 -0.15 -14.67 3.02
CA VAL A 159 -0.28 -16.14 3.05
C VAL A 159 -0.35 -16.67 4.48
N ARG A 160 0.48 -16.16 5.41
CA ARG A 160 0.41 -16.58 6.82
C ARG A 160 -0.91 -16.21 7.48
N VAL A 161 -1.43 -15.01 7.20
CA VAL A 161 -2.74 -14.59 7.71
C VAL A 161 -3.85 -15.48 7.14
N TYR A 162 -3.79 -15.78 5.85
CA TYR A 162 -4.74 -16.66 5.17
C TYR A 162 -4.73 -18.08 5.73
N GLN A 163 -3.55 -18.69 5.89
CA GLN A 163 -3.41 -20.03 6.47
C GLN A 163 -4.00 -20.10 7.87
N ARG A 164 -3.71 -19.13 8.73
CA ARG A 164 -4.27 -19.06 10.09
C ARG A 164 -5.80 -18.95 10.08
N GLN A 165 -6.37 -18.17 9.15
CA GLN A 165 -7.82 -18.08 9.02
C GLN A 165 -8.43 -19.39 8.54
N ARG A 166 -7.77 -20.09 7.62
CA ARG A 166 -8.20 -21.39 7.09
C ARG A 166 -8.15 -22.50 8.15
N GLU A 167 -7.12 -22.49 9.00
CA GLU A 167 -6.99 -23.37 10.17
C GLU A 167 -8.14 -23.10 11.16
N GLN A 168 -8.32 -21.85 11.60
CA GLN A 168 -9.41 -21.47 12.50
C GLN A 168 -10.80 -21.85 11.97
N ALA A 169 -11.04 -21.64 10.67
CA ALA A 169 -12.29 -22.04 10.04
C ALA A 169 -12.45 -23.57 9.96
N THR A 170 -11.34 -24.29 9.83
CA THR A 170 -11.32 -25.74 9.81
C THR A 170 -11.63 -26.32 11.17
N ASP A 171 -11.02 -25.80 12.22
CA ASP A 171 -11.18 -26.25 13.60
C ASP A 171 -12.64 -26.16 14.08
N ILE A 172 -13.39 -25.15 13.63
CA ILE A 172 -14.82 -24.98 13.97
C ILE A 172 -15.67 -26.18 13.54
N LEU A 173 -15.37 -26.77 12.38
CA LEU A 173 -16.15 -27.88 11.81
C LEU A 173 -15.46 -29.25 11.95
N TYR A 174 -14.19 -29.27 12.34
CA TYR A 174 -13.38 -30.48 12.36
C TYR A 174 -13.94 -31.51 13.35
N GLY A 175 -14.11 -32.75 12.89
CA GLY A 175 -14.68 -33.85 13.69
C GLY A 175 -16.18 -33.72 14.02
N ARG A 176 -16.84 -32.62 13.61
CA ARG A 176 -18.26 -32.34 13.92
C ARG A 176 -19.17 -32.31 12.69
N LYS A 177 -18.57 -32.23 11.49
CA LYS A 177 -19.31 -32.24 10.22
C LYS A 177 -18.51 -32.89 9.10
N GLU A 178 -19.17 -33.70 8.29
CA GLU A 178 -18.62 -34.28 7.06
C GLU A 178 -18.20 -33.20 6.06
N ARG A 179 -16.98 -33.34 5.55
CA ARG A 179 -16.39 -32.41 4.59
C ARG A 179 -16.82 -32.74 3.17
N ASN A 180 -17.18 -31.71 2.41
CA ASN A 180 -17.34 -31.83 0.97
C ASN A 180 -15.96 -31.80 0.31
N ALA A 181 -15.61 -32.81 -0.51
CA ALA A 181 -14.33 -32.83 -1.22
C ALA A 181 -14.08 -31.56 -2.04
N ARG A 182 -15.14 -30.97 -2.62
CA ARG A 182 -15.07 -29.72 -3.40
C ARG A 182 -14.82 -28.46 -2.56
N SER A 183 -14.91 -28.54 -1.24
CA SER A 183 -14.65 -27.41 -0.32
C SER A 183 -13.28 -27.45 0.33
N LEU A 184 -12.45 -28.48 0.07
CA LEU A 184 -11.12 -28.60 0.68
C LEU A 184 -10.11 -27.65 0.05
N ASP A 185 -10.16 -27.48 -1.28
CA ASP A 185 -9.19 -26.68 -2.05
C ASP A 185 -9.78 -25.34 -2.52
N ARG A 186 -10.84 -24.86 -1.86
CA ARG A 186 -11.48 -23.61 -2.22
C ARG A 186 -10.79 -22.44 -1.52
N ASP A 187 -10.40 -21.43 -2.28
CA ASP A 187 -9.86 -20.21 -1.73
C ASP A 187 -10.91 -19.37 -0.99
N TYR A 188 -10.55 -18.88 0.19
CA TYR A 188 -11.37 -17.94 0.97
C TYR A 188 -11.19 -16.54 0.39
N VAL A 189 -12.24 -16.01 -0.21
CA VAL A 189 -12.22 -14.72 -0.94
C VAL A 189 -12.78 -13.58 -0.10
N GLY A 190 -13.71 -13.86 0.82
CA GLY A 190 -14.49 -12.87 1.53
C GLY A 190 -15.59 -12.24 0.66
N ASP A 191 -15.23 -11.51 -0.39
CA ASP A 191 -16.17 -10.77 -1.26
C ASP A 191 -16.56 -11.57 -2.52
N TYR A 192 -17.46 -12.55 -2.41
CA TYR A 192 -17.91 -13.33 -3.57
C TYR A 192 -18.93 -12.60 -4.46
N CYS A 193 -19.52 -11.50 -3.96
CA CYS A 193 -20.47 -10.70 -4.73
C CYS A 193 -19.81 -9.52 -5.49
N ASN A 194 -18.49 -9.34 -5.35
CA ASN A 194 -17.75 -8.19 -5.89
C ASN A 194 -18.42 -6.86 -5.52
N LEU A 195 -18.75 -6.66 -4.24
CA LEU A 195 -19.46 -5.46 -3.75
C LEU A 195 -18.75 -4.17 -4.15
N HIS A 196 -17.43 -4.19 -4.27
CA HIS A 196 -16.62 -3.05 -4.72
C HIS A 196 -16.96 -2.58 -6.16
N GLN A 197 -17.49 -3.46 -7.01
CA GLN A 197 -17.95 -3.15 -8.37
C GLN A 197 -19.46 -2.84 -8.43
N ARG A 198 -20.18 -3.00 -7.31
CA ARG A 198 -21.64 -2.90 -7.22
C ARG A 198 -22.07 -1.80 -6.23
N PRO A 199 -22.07 -0.52 -6.68
CA PRO A 199 -22.38 0.61 -5.81
C PRO A 199 -23.84 0.62 -5.33
N ASP A 200 -24.74 0.02 -6.10
CA ASP A 200 -26.14 -0.25 -5.76
C ASP A 200 -26.29 -1.06 -4.46
N LEU A 201 -25.57 -2.18 -4.35
CA LEU A 201 -25.54 -3.00 -3.12
C LEU A 201 -24.74 -2.34 -2.00
N GLN A 202 -23.63 -1.69 -2.33
CA GLN A 202 -22.76 -1.06 -1.33
C GLN A 202 -23.46 0.11 -0.61
N ARG A 203 -24.36 0.84 -1.27
CA ARG A 203 -25.17 1.91 -0.66
C ARG A 203 -26.12 1.42 0.45
N LEU A 204 -26.50 0.14 0.44
CA LEU A 204 -27.39 -0.44 1.45
C LEU A 204 -26.67 -0.71 2.77
N ILE A 205 -25.33 -0.72 2.77
CA ILE A 205 -24.51 -0.97 3.95
C ILE A 205 -24.00 0.38 4.48
N PRO A 206 -24.13 0.65 5.79
CA PRO A 206 -23.60 1.87 6.39
C PRO A 206 -22.09 2.02 6.15
N ARG A 207 -21.63 3.24 5.78
CA ARG A 207 -20.21 3.51 5.45
C ARG A 207 -19.23 3.28 6.60
N ASN A 208 -19.71 3.28 7.85
CA ASN A 208 -18.92 3.01 9.04
C ASN A 208 -18.73 1.51 9.31
N GLU A 209 -19.46 0.64 8.61
CA GLU A 209 -19.35 -0.80 8.76
C GLU A 209 -18.39 -1.37 7.72
N LYS A 210 -17.42 -2.16 8.18
CA LYS A 210 -16.50 -2.87 7.30
C LYS A 210 -17.15 -4.19 6.88
N THR A 211 -17.29 -4.40 5.58
CA THR A 211 -17.71 -5.69 5.03
C THR A 211 -16.56 -6.70 5.08
N ASP A 212 -16.77 -7.82 5.77
CA ASP A 212 -15.78 -8.89 5.88
C ASP A 212 -16.15 -10.12 5.03
N PHE A 213 -17.44 -10.34 4.74
CA PHE A 213 -17.90 -11.42 3.86
C PHE A 213 -19.11 -10.97 3.04
N SER A 214 -19.17 -11.38 1.77
CA SER A 214 -20.32 -11.23 0.89
C SER A 214 -20.49 -12.49 0.06
N SER A 215 -21.71 -13.00 -0.08
CA SER A 215 -21.99 -14.13 -0.96
C SER A 215 -23.46 -14.19 -1.33
N TYR A 216 -23.77 -14.91 -2.40
CA TYR A 216 -25.15 -15.22 -2.76
C TYR A 216 -25.57 -16.52 -2.08
N LEU A 217 -26.71 -16.50 -1.41
CA LEU A 217 -27.26 -17.66 -0.72
C LEU A 217 -28.71 -17.92 -1.11
N TYR A 218 -29.23 -19.08 -0.70
CA TYR A 218 -30.65 -19.37 -0.81
C TYR A 218 -31.30 -19.47 0.58
N LYS A 219 -32.46 -18.82 0.71
CA LYS A 219 -33.41 -19.00 1.80
C LYS A 219 -34.60 -19.81 1.31
N TYR A 220 -35.34 -20.43 2.21
CA TYR A 220 -36.55 -21.18 1.89
C TYR A 220 -37.80 -20.47 2.39
N ASP A 221 -38.82 -20.41 1.56
CA ASP A 221 -40.15 -19.94 1.94
C ASP A 221 -40.93 -21.01 2.74
N ARG A 222 -42.10 -20.66 3.29
CA ARG A 222 -43.02 -21.59 3.97
C ARG A 222 -43.45 -22.76 3.08
N ARG A 223 -43.44 -22.57 1.75
CA ARG A 223 -43.70 -23.63 0.75
C ARG A 223 -42.42 -24.38 0.32
N PHE A 224 -41.33 -24.23 1.07
CA PHE A 224 -40.01 -24.81 0.80
C PHE A 224 -39.44 -24.49 -0.59
N ARG A 225 -39.83 -23.35 -1.17
CA ARG A 225 -39.27 -22.86 -2.44
C ARG A 225 -37.99 -22.06 -2.17
N ARG A 226 -36.95 -22.32 -2.97
CA ARG A 226 -35.67 -21.60 -2.89
C ARG A 226 -35.84 -20.15 -3.34
N GLN A 227 -35.38 -19.23 -2.51
CA GLN A 227 -35.37 -17.80 -2.75
C GLN A 227 -33.93 -17.30 -2.64
N GLY A 228 -33.36 -16.81 -3.74
CA GLY A 228 -31.99 -16.31 -3.74
C GLY A 228 -31.90 -14.94 -3.08
N ARG A 229 -30.84 -14.71 -2.29
CA ARG A 229 -30.58 -13.47 -1.56
C ARG A 229 -29.09 -13.17 -1.55
N TYR A 230 -28.74 -11.89 -1.56
CA TYR A 230 -27.38 -11.47 -1.23
C TYR A 230 -27.22 -11.44 0.28
N PHE A 231 -26.16 -12.06 0.76
CA PHE A 231 -25.81 -12.09 2.17
C PHE A 231 -24.51 -11.36 2.38
N VAL A 232 -24.52 -10.41 3.31
CA VAL A 232 -23.35 -9.61 3.64
C VAL A 232 -23.14 -9.64 5.14
N SER A 233 -21.94 -10.04 5.57
CA SER A 233 -21.50 -9.95 6.96
C SER A 233 -20.56 -8.77 7.11
N THR A 234 -20.89 -7.86 8.03
CA THR A 234 -20.01 -6.78 8.45
C THR A 234 -19.41 -7.07 9.82
N ASN A 235 -18.59 -6.14 10.32
CA ASN A 235 -18.10 -6.14 11.70
C ASN A 235 -19.18 -5.82 12.76
N GLN A 236 -20.40 -5.42 12.36
CA GLN A 236 -21.48 -5.04 13.30
C GLN A 236 -22.75 -5.89 13.13
N ALA A 237 -23.12 -6.26 11.91
CA ALA A 237 -24.38 -6.93 11.60
C ALA A 237 -24.30 -7.84 10.36
N LEU A 238 -25.28 -8.73 10.23
CA LEU A 238 -25.56 -9.52 9.04
C LEU A 238 -26.71 -8.89 8.26
N TYR A 239 -26.56 -8.80 6.94
CA TYR A 239 -27.56 -8.24 6.04
C TYR A 239 -28.03 -9.32 5.06
N ILE A 240 -29.34 -9.50 4.97
CA ILE A 240 -30.01 -10.30 3.95
C ILE A 240 -30.71 -9.32 3.01
N ILE A 241 -30.22 -9.25 1.78
CA ILE A 241 -30.66 -8.33 0.75
C ILE A 241 -31.38 -9.13 -0.35
N ASP A 242 -32.52 -8.62 -0.76
CA ASP A 242 -33.33 -9.17 -1.85
C ASP A 242 -33.17 -8.35 -3.12
N GLU A 243 -33.41 -9.01 -4.24
CA GLU A 243 -33.39 -8.43 -5.58
C GLU A 243 -34.82 -8.42 -6.11
N GLU A 244 -35.43 -7.25 -6.16
CA GLU A 244 -36.80 -7.05 -6.66
C GLU A 244 -36.76 -6.47 -8.07
N CYS A 245 -37.43 -7.11 -9.02
CA CYS A 245 -37.63 -6.57 -10.37
C CYS A 245 -38.88 -5.67 -10.37
N ILE A 246 -38.71 -4.38 -10.66
CA ILE A 246 -39.82 -3.43 -10.77
C ILE A 246 -40.07 -3.12 -12.24
N LYS A 247 -41.34 -3.24 -12.67
CA LYS A 247 -41.78 -2.72 -13.97
C LYS A 247 -41.72 -1.21 -13.96
N VAL A 248 -40.91 -0.62 -14.82
CA VAL A 248 -40.91 0.82 -15.09
C VAL A 248 -42.15 1.12 -15.93
N GLY A 249 -43.28 1.37 -15.27
CA GLY A 249 -44.52 1.77 -15.91
C GLY A 249 -44.60 3.28 -16.08
N SER A 250 -44.77 3.75 -17.31
CA SER A 250 -45.33 5.08 -17.58
C SER A 250 -46.76 5.13 -17.04
N GLY A 251 -46.99 5.92 -15.98
CA GLY A 251 -48.27 6.51 -15.59
C GLY A 251 -49.52 5.62 -15.43
N ALA A 252 -50.13 5.72 -14.25
CA ALA A 252 -51.51 5.39 -13.91
C ALA A 252 -51.87 3.93 -13.52
N GLY A 253 -52.24 3.78 -12.24
CA GLY A 253 -53.37 3.00 -11.73
C GLY A 253 -53.49 1.52 -12.09
N GLY A 254 -53.28 0.63 -11.12
CA GLY A 254 -53.77 -0.75 -11.23
C GLY A 254 -53.25 -1.69 -10.16
N LYS A 255 -54.17 -2.32 -9.43
CA LYS A 255 -53.96 -3.20 -8.28
C LYS A 255 -53.12 -4.45 -8.58
N GLY A 256 -52.38 -4.85 -7.54
CA GLY A 256 -51.91 -6.19 -7.16
C GLY A 256 -52.07 -7.37 -8.13
N GLY A 257 -50.93 -7.99 -8.45
CA GLY A 257 -50.86 -9.33 -9.00
C GLY A 257 -49.46 -9.91 -8.79
N SER A 258 -49.36 -10.97 -7.98
CA SER A 258 -48.13 -11.73 -7.73
C SER A 258 -47.63 -12.43 -8.99
N ALA A 259 -46.43 -12.08 -9.47
CA ALA A 259 -45.79 -12.77 -10.58
C ALA A 259 -45.01 -13.99 -10.08
N ALA A 260 -45.55 -15.18 -10.34
CA ALA A 260 -44.84 -16.45 -10.30
C ALA A 260 -44.59 -16.92 -11.75
N ALA A 261 -43.35 -16.82 -12.22
CA ALA A 261 -42.74 -17.45 -13.41
C ALA A 261 -41.46 -16.64 -13.74
N ALA A 262 -40.31 -17.15 -14.18
CA ALA A 262 -39.88 -18.46 -14.64
C ALA A 262 -38.35 -18.55 -14.48
N GLN A 263 -37.84 -19.73 -14.11
CA GLN A 263 -36.44 -20.09 -14.34
C GLN A 263 -36.25 -20.38 -15.83
N LYS A 264 -35.44 -19.58 -16.53
CA LYS A 264 -34.71 -20.00 -17.75
C LYS A 264 -33.66 -18.95 -18.12
N GLY A 265 -32.45 -19.43 -18.40
CA GLY A 265 -31.46 -18.76 -19.24
C GLY A 265 -30.70 -17.58 -18.63
N ARG A 266 -29.47 -17.83 -18.16
CA ARG A 266 -28.45 -16.78 -18.01
C ARG A 266 -28.04 -16.31 -19.41
N GLN A 267 -28.46 -15.13 -19.80
CA GLN A 267 -27.70 -14.22 -20.66
C GLN A 267 -28.21 -12.79 -20.41
N GLN A 268 -27.26 -11.89 -20.18
CA GLN A 268 -27.48 -10.46 -19.94
C GLN A 268 -28.09 -9.83 -21.19
N GLN A 269 -29.39 -9.62 -21.19
CA GLN A 269 -30.04 -8.56 -21.96
C GLN A 269 -31.09 -7.93 -21.06
N SER A 270 -30.90 -6.64 -20.77
CA SER A 270 -31.91 -5.79 -20.17
C SER A 270 -33.12 -5.75 -21.11
N GLN A 271 -34.14 -6.55 -20.83
CA GLN A 271 -35.45 -6.37 -21.45
C GLN A 271 -35.96 -4.98 -21.03
N GLU A 272 -36.12 -4.11 -22.03
CA GLU A 272 -36.64 -2.75 -21.90
C GLU A 272 -37.90 -2.76 -21.02
N GLY A 273 -37.84 -2.06 -19.88
CA GLY A 273 -38.99 -1.84 -19.00
C GLY A 273 -38.92 -2.42 -17.59
N TYR A 274 -37.83 -3.08 -17.17
CA TYR A 274 -37.66 -3.54 -15.79
C TYR A 274 -36.38 -2.97 -15.15
N MET A 275 -36.51 -2.40 -13.95
CA MET A 275 -35.39 -1.94 -13.13
C MET A 275 -35.18 -2.91 -11.96
N LEU A 276 -33.92 -3.28 -11.70
CA LEU A 276 -33.55 -4.07 -10.52
C LEU A 276 -33.37 -3.13 -9.33
N GLU A 277 -34.17 -3.33 -8.28
CA GLU A 277 -34.03 -2.63 -7.01
C GLU A 277 -33.58 -3.61 -5.93
N TYR A 278 -32.56 -3.23 -5.15
CA TYR A 278 -32.06 -4.01 -4.04
C TYR A 278 -32.57 -3.46 -2.72
N LYS A 279 -33.13 -4.33 -1.87
CA LYS A 279 -33.66 -3.94 -0.56
C LYS A 279 -33.17 -4.85 0.54
N VAL A 280 -32.78 -4.26 1.67
CA VAL A 280 -32.44 -5.01 2.89
C VAL A 280 -33.74 -5.58 3.47
N LYS A 281 -33.91 -6.91 3.39
CA LYS A 281 -35.08 -7.60 3.99
C LYS A 281 -34.89 -7.86 5.48
N ARG A 282 -33.66 -8.10 5.92
CA ARG A 282 -33.35 -8.37 7.31
C ARG A 282 -31.94 -7.87 7.64
N ARG A 283 -31.84 -7.09 8.72
CA ARG A 283 -30.57 -6.71 9.36
C ARG A 283 -30.53 -7.37 10.73
N ILE A 284 -29.48 -8.14 11.00
CA ILE A 284 -29.32 -8.91 12.24
C ILE A 284 -28.04 -8.42 12.92
N PRO A 285 -28.13 -7.60 13.97
CA PRO A 285 -26.97 -7.22 14.77
C PRO A 285 -26.26 -8.46 15.31
N LEU A 286 -24.93 -8.47 15.30
CA LEU A 286 -24.14 -9.63 15.75
C LEU A 286 -24.46 -9.99 17.22
N GLU A 287 -24.74 -9.00 18.05
CA GLU A 287 -25.10 -9.17 19.47
C GLU A 287 -26.38 -9.98 19.68
N ASN A 288 -27.30 -9.96 18.70
CA ASN A 288 -28.59 -10.66 18.80
C ASN A 288 -28.51 -12.12 18.34
N ILE A 289 -27.37 -12.58 17.82
CA ILE A 289 -27.21 -13.97 17.40
C ILE A 289 -27.08 -14.84 18.66
N ASN A 290 -27.98 -15.82 18.79
CA ASN A 290 -27.99 -16.75 19.91
C ASN A 290 -27.02 -17.91 19.65
N GLU A 291 -27.24 -18.62 18.55
CA GLU A 291 -26.46 -19.79 18.16
C GLU A 291 -26.54 -20.01 16.65
N ILE A 292 -25.57 -20.73 16.09
CA ILE A 292 -25.64 -21.28 14.73
C ILE A 292 -25.79 -22.79 14.84
N LYS A 293 -26.87 -23.34 14.25
CA LYS A 293 -27.06 -24.78 14.15
C LYS A 293 -26.66 -25.28 12.78
N MET A 294 -26.01 -26.44 12.75
CA MET A 294 -25.63 -27.13 11.52
C MET A 294 -25.91 -28.63 11.65
N SER A 295 -26.17 -29.29 10.53
CA SER A 295 -26.18 -30.75 10.47
C SER A 295 -24.74 -31.30 10.52
N GLU A 296 -24.59 -32.58 10.87
CA GLU A 296 -23.34 -33.34 10.77
C GLU A 296 -23.03 -33.83 9.33
N TYR A 297 -24.02 -33.91 8.44
CA TYR A 297 -23.86 -34.48 7.09
C TYR A 297 -23.16 -33.54 6.10
N ARG A 298 -22.75 -34.06 4.94
CA ARG A 298 -22.20 -33.25 3.83
C ARG A 298 -23.27 -32.35 3.18
N ASP A 299 -23.56 -31.21 3.80
CA ASP A 299 -24.50 -30.21 3.29
C ASP A 299 -23.98 -28.76 3.34
N ASN A 300 -24.72 -27.89 2.66
CA ASN A 300 -24.49 -26.45 2.61
C ASN A 300 -25.44 -25.66 3.53
N PHE A 301 -26.16 -26.33 4.43
CA PHE A 301 -27.19 -25.71 5.25
C PHE A 301 -26.64 -25.27 6.60
N PHE A 302 -27.07 -24.11 7.06
CA PHE A 302 -26.96 -23.70 8.46
C PHE A 302 -28.19 -22.90 8.85
N LEU A 303 -28.50 -22.94 10.13
CA LEU A 303 -29.64 -22.27 10.70
C LEU A 303 -29.13 -21.21 11.68
N LEU A 304 -29.51 -19.96 11.41
CA LEU A 304 -29.15 -18.81 12.22
C LEU A 304 -30.25 -18.58 13.26
N CYS A 305 -29.99 -18.87 14.53
CA CYS A 305 -30.88 -18.56 15.65
C CYS A 305 -30.61 -17.15 16.16
N VAL A 306 -31.67 -16.35 16.27
CA VAL A 306 -31.60 -14.95 16.73
C VAL A 306 -32.45 -14.81 17.98
N ASN A 307 -31.98 -14.05 18.96
CA ASN A 307 -32.72 -13.77 20.19
C ASN A 307 -34.00 -13.00 19.88
N ASN A 308 -35.11 -13.44 20.47
CA ASN A 308 -36.43 -12.82 20.33
C ASN A 308 -36.92 -12.67 18.87
N ASP A 309 -36.42 -13.49 17.96
CA ASP A 309 -36.77 -13.45 16.54
C ASP A 309 -36.71 -14.86 15.93
N TYR A 310 -37.28 -15.03 14.74
CA TYR A 310 -37.35 -16.35 14.09
C TYR A 310 -35.99 -16.79 13.54
N ALA A 311 -35.74 -18.10 13.61
CA ALA A 311 -34.56 -18.70 13.01
C ALA A 311 -34.62 -18.69 11.48
N THR A 312 -33.50 -18.48 10.81
CA THR A 312 -33.42 -18.53 9.33
C THR A 312 -32.57 -19.70 8.86
N LEU A 313 -33.17 -20.57 8.06
CA LEU A 313 -32.46 -21.60 7.29
C LEU A 313 -31.81 -20.99 6.06
N LEU A 314 -30.49 -21.16 5.93
CA LEU A 314 -29.69 -20.61 4.85
C LEU A 314 -28.87 -21.72 4.17
N GLU A 315 -28.85 -21.72 2.84
CA GLU A 315 -28.03 -22.60 2.01
C GLU A 315 -26.89 -21.79 1.39
N LEU A 316 -25.64 -22.13 1.72
CA LEU A 316 -24.46 -21.41 1.26
C LEU A 316 -23.30 -22.36 0.91
N SER A 317 -22.74 -22.19 -0.28
CA SER A 317 -21.59 -23.01 -0.73
C SER A 317 -20.28 -22.68 0.02
N SER A 318 -20.08 -21.42 0.42
CA SER A 318 -18.95 -20.95 1.23
C SER A 318 -19.27 -20.96 2.74
N LYS A 319 -20.05 -21.94 3.21
CA LYS A 319 -20.54 -22.00 4.59
C LYS A 319 -19.43 -21.94 5.64
N THR A 320 -18.35 -22.71 5.45
CA THR A 320 -17.24 -22.79 6.41
C THR A 320 -16.58 -21.42 6.61
N GLU A 321 -16.37 -20.69 5.53
CA GLU A 321 -15.82 -19.33 5.57
C GLU A 321 -16.81 -18.35 6.22
N ALA A 322 -18.08 -18.39 5.81
CA ALA A 322 -19.10 -17.52 6.38
C ALA A 322 -19.23 -17.71 7.89
N VAL A 323 -19.34 -18.95 8.38
CA VAL A 323 -19.45 -19.25 9.81
C VAL A 323 -18.18 -18.83 10.56
N SER A 324 -17.00 -19.03 9.99
CA SER A 324 -15.74 -18.57 10.60
C SER A 324 -15.68 -17.05 10.75
N ILE A 325 -16.06 -16.31 9.71
CA ILE A 325 -16.08 -14.84 9.73
C ILE A 325 -17.14 -14.32 10.71
N ILE A 326 -18.34 -14.90 10.71
CA ILE A 326 -19.41 -14.54 11.65
C ILE A 326 -18.96 -14.81 13.09
N SER A 327 -18.40 -15.99 13.37
CA SER A 327 -17.89 -16.34 14.70
C SER A 327 -16.78 -15.41 15.17
N LYS A 328 -15.88 -15.02 14.26
CA LYS A 328 -14.79 -14.09 14.55
C LYS A 328 -15.30 -12.68 14.85
N ASN A 329 -16.25 -12.18 14.06
CA ASN A 329 -16.83 -10.86 14.25
C ASN A 329 -17.72 -10.80 15.50
N TYR A 330 -18.48 -11.86 15.76
CA TYR A 330 -19.23 -12.03 17.00
C TYR A 330 -18.29 -11.96 18.21
N ALA A 331 -17.22 -12.77 18.23
CA ALA A 331 -16.28 -12.80 19.34
C ALA A 331 -15.61 -11.45 19.60
N LYS A 332 -15.27 -10.70 18.54
CA LYS A 332 -14.73 -9.34 18.67
C LYS A 332 -15.74 -8.33 19.23
N LYS A 333 -17.03 -8.53 18.96
CA LYS A 333 -18.09 -7.59 19.34
C LYS A 333 -18.64 -7.87 20.74
N THR A 334 -18.83 -9.13 21.10
CA THR A 334 -19.46 -9.58 22.35
C THR A 334 -18.45 -10.08 23.40
N ASN A 335 -17.17 -10.23 23.04
CA ASN A 335 -16.14 -10.90 23.84
C ASN A 335 -16.50 -12.34 24.27
N ARG A 336 -17.43 -12.99 23.55
CA ARG A 336 -17.87 -14.37 23.79
C ARG A 336 -17.72 -15.20 22.53
N ALA A 337 -17.42 -16.49 22.67
CA ALA A 337 -17.46 -17.40 21.54
C ALA A 337 -18.91 -17.63 21.10
N LEU A 338 -19.16 -17.62 19.78
CA LEU A 338 -20.48 -17.92 19.24
C LEU A 338 -20.80 -19.40 19.44
N PRO A 339 -21.90 -19.77 20.12
CA PRO A 339 -22.30 -21.17 20.24
C PRO A 339 -22.62 -21.76 18.87
N ILE A 340 -21.95 -22.86 18.54
CA ILE A 340 -22.18 -23.61 17.31
C ILE A 340 -22.55 -25.04 17.68
N THR A 341 -23.81 -25.37 17.44
CA THR A 341 -24.41 -26.68 17.80
C THR A 341 -24.53 -27.53 16.55
N PHE A 342 -24.11 -28.79 16.65
CA PHE A 342 -24.27 -29.79 15.60
C PHE A 342 -25.37 -30.75 16.04
N GLY A 343 -26.36 -30.96 15.18
CA GLY A 343 -27.46 -31.88 15.43
C GLY A 343 -27.47 -33.00 14.40
N GLN A 344 -27.70 -34.22 14.88
CA GLN A 344 -28.25 -35.28 14.04
C GLN A 344 -29.70 -34.90 13.72
N GLY A 345 -30.07 -35.06 12.45
CA GLY A 345 -31.29 -34.51 11.83
C GLY A 345 -32.58 -34.73 12.61
#